data_AF-A0A9X8YM68-F1
#
_entry.id   AF-A0A9X8YM68-F1
#
_cell.length_a   1.000
_cell.length_b   1.000
_cell.length_c   1.000
_cell.angle_alpha   90.00
_cell.angle_beta   90.00
_cell.angle_gamma   90.00
#
_symmetry.space_group_name_H-M   'P 1'
#
loop_
_entity.id
_entity.type
_entity.pdbx_description
1 polymer ?
#
loop_
_entity_poly.entity_id
_entity_poly.type
_entity_poly.pdbx_seq_one_letter_code
_entity_poly.pdbx_strand_id
1 'polypeptide(L)'
;KDVYSLNGQGAAGFNRLSDSALLGFGIDPASLHDAGSGFQAGVYSNDKQYVLAFAGTNDWRDWLSNVRQATGYDDVQYNQAVAAAKSAKAAFGDALVIAGHSLGGGLAATAALATGTVAVTFNAAGVSDYTLNRLG
;
A
#
# COMPACT_ATOMS: atom_id res chain seq x y z
N LYS A 1 2.50 -12.65 2.27
CA LYS A 1 2.33 -13.36 0.98
C LYS A 1 0.92 -13.19 0.39
N ASP A 2 -0.08 -12.67 1.11
CA ASP A 2 -1.47 -12.55 0.62
C ASP A 2 -1.78 -11.45 -0.40
N VAL A 3 -1.02 -10.36 -0.43
CA VAL A 3 -1.34 -9.24 -1.35
C VAL A 3 -1.24 -9.66 -2.83
N TYR A 4 -0.53 -10.75 -3.12
CA TYR A 4 -0.33 -11.31 -4.46
C TYR A 4 -1.40 -12.32 -4.89
N SER A 5 -2.36 -12.66 -4.02
CA SER A 5 -3.46 -13.56 -4.35
C SER A 5 -4.79 -12.82 -4.24
N LEU A 6 -5.47 -12.69 -5.38
CA LEU A 6 -6.82 -12.13 -5.47
C LEU A 6 -7.86 -12.93 -4.65
N ASN A 7 -7.51 -14.16 -4.22
CA ASN A 7 -8.31 -15.07 -3.41
C ASN A 7 -7.75 -15.31 -1.98
N GLY A 8 -6.83 -14.48 -1.49
CA GLY A 8 -6.21 -14.67 -0.18
C GLY A 8 -7.22 -14.53 0.97
N GLN A 9 -7.33 -15.54 1.83
CA GLN A 9 -7.95 -15.38 3.14
C GLN A 9 -7.02 -14.49 3.95
N GLY A 10 -7.39 -13.22 4.12
CA GLY A 10 -6.52 -12.28 4.82
C GLY A 10 -6.15 -12.76 6.23
N ALA A 11 -5.06 -12.21 6.76
CA ALA A 11 -4.53 -12.65 8.05
C ALA A 11 -5.45 -12.24 9.22
N ALA A 12 -5.60 -13.13 10.22
CA ALA A 12 -6.17 -12.83 11.53
C ALA A 12 -7.58 -12.18 11.53
N GLY A 13 -8.49 -12.67 10.68
CA GLY A 13 -9.89 -12.22 10.66
C GLY A 13 -10.17 -10.99 9.81
N PHE A 14 -9.16 -10.48 9.10
CA PHE A 14 -9.34 -9.48 8.05
C PHE A 14 -9.67 -10.16 6.73
N ASN A 15 -10.81 -9.83 6.13
CA ASN A 15 -11.22 -10.31 4.81
C ASN A 15 -11.02 -9.21 3.77
N ARG A 16 -10.53 -9.57 2.58
CA ARG A 16 -10.44 -8.62 1.47
C ARG A 16 -11.86 -8.19 1.09
N LEU A 17 -12.08 -6.89 0.95
CA LEU A 17 -13.35 -6.38 0.44
C LEU A 17 -13.51 -6.81 -1.02
N SER A 18 -14.71 -7.28 -1.37
CA SER A 18 -15.07 -7.55 -2.76
C SER A 18 -15.24 -6.24 -3.53
N ASP A 19 -15.15 -6.34 -4.86
CA ASP A 19 -15.37 -5.19 -5.76
C ASP A 19 -16.74 -4.53 -5.53
N SER A 20 -17.78 -5.34 -5.30
CA SER A 20 -19.11 -4.83 -4.96
C SER A 20 -19.15 -4.06 -3.63
N ALA A 21 -18.40 -4.51 -2.62
CA ALA A 21 -18.32 -3.83 -1.34
C ALA A 21 -17.55 -2.51 -1.47
N LEU A 22 -16.43 -2.51 -2.19
CA LEU A 22 -15.64 -1.31 -2.50
C LEU A 22 -16.49 -0.25 -3.20
N LEU A 23 -17.24 -0.64 -4.23
CA LEU A 23 -18.16 0.25 -4.93
C LEU A 23 -19.26 0.80 -4.00
N GLY A 24 -19.76 -0.03 -3.08
CA GLY A 24 -20.71 0.41 -2.04
C GLY A 24 -20.15 1.49 -1.11
N PHE A 25 -18.83 1.54 -0.94
CA PHE A 25 -18.11 2.58 -0.21
C PHE A 25 -17.62 3.74 -1.10
N GLY A 26 -17.93 3.72 -2.40
CA GLY A 26 -17.49 4.74 -3.36
C GLY A 26 -16.02 4.62 -3.77
N ILE A 27 -15.39 3.47 -3.53
CA ILE A 27 -14.02 3.17 -3.96
C ILE A 27 -14.08 2.38 -5.27
N ASP A 28 -13.45 2.88 -6.32
CA ASP A 28 -13.33 2.16 -7.58
C ASP A 28 -12.28 1.02 -7.45
N PRO A 29 -12.67 -0.26 -7.61
CA PRO A 29 -11.73 -1.38 -7.56
C PRO A 29 -10.59 -1.27 -8.58
N ALA A 30 -10.85 -0.67 -9.75
CA ALA A 30 -9.82 -0.48 -10.77
C ALA A 30 -8.75 0.51 -10.35
N SER A 31 -9.06 1.44 -9.43
CA SER A 31 -8.09 2.39 -8.88
C SER A 31 -7.06 1.73 -7.95
N LEU A 32 -7.27 0.48 -7.53
CA LEU A 32 -6.39 -0.26 -6.63
C LEU A 32 -5.36 -1.12 -7.36
N HIS A 33 -5.35 -1.14 -8.70
CA HIS A 33 -4.39 -1.93 -9.47
C HIS A 33 -4.11 -1.30 -10.83
N ASP A 34 -2.83 -1.07 -11.13
CA ASP A 34 -2.36 -0.60 -12.43
C ASP A 34 -1.17 -1.45 -12.88
N ALA A 35 -1.37 -2.24 -13.93
CA ALA A 35 -0.34 -3.12 -14.48
C ALA A 35 0.78 -2.35 -15.19
N GLY A 36 0.53 -1.12 -15.66
CA GLY A 36 1.50 -0.29 -16.36
C GLY A 36 2.51 0.34 -15.41
N SER A 37 2.07 0.78 -14.23
CA SER A 37 2.97 1.27 -13.19
C SER A 37 3.49 0.15 -12.28
N GLY A 38 2.78 -0.98 -12.19
CA GLY A 38 3.02 -2.04 -11.21
C GLY A 38 2.36 -1.77 -9.85
N PHE A 39 1.52 -0.74 -9.76
CA PHE A 39 0.79 -0.40 -8.55
C PHE A 39 -0.23 -1.48 -8.20
N GLN A 40 -0.23 -1.91 -6.94
CA GLN A 40 -1.20 -2.88 -6.44
C GLN A 40 -1.53 -2.59 -4.97
N ALA A 41 -2.83 -2.53 -4.68
CA ALA A 41 -3.39 -2.31 -3.37
C ALA A 41 -4.60 -3.22 -3.11
N GLY A 42 -4.97 -3.35 -1.84
CA GLY A 42 -6.20 -4.02 -1.44
C GLY A 42 -6.72 -3.45 -0.14
N VAL A 43 -8.05 -3.44 0.02
CA VAL A 43 -8.70 -3.07 1.27
C VAL A 43 -9.19 -4.33 1.96
N TYR A 44 -8.91 -4.43 3.26
CA TYR A 44 -9.30 -5.54 4.11
C TYR A 44 -10.10 -5.03 5.30
N SER A 45 -11.05 -5.81 5.79
CA SER A 45 -11.88 -5.45 6.95
C SER A 45 -12.11 -6.64 7.88
N ASN A 46 -12.20 -6.35 9.17
CA ASN A 46 -12.65 -7.27 10.21
C ASN A 46 -13.96 -6.79 10.87
N ASP A 47 -14.77 -6.05 10.13
CA ASP A 47 -16.02 -5.37 10.54
C ASP A 47 -15.86 -4.21 11.53
N LYS A 48 -14.66 -3.99 12.08
CA LYS A 48 -14.37 -2.89 13.02
C LYS A 48 -13.32 -1.92 12.50
N GLN A 49 -12.38 -2.41 11.71
CA GLN A 49 -11.25 -1.66 11.18
C GLN A 49 -11.07 -1.98 9.70
N TYR A 50 -10.57 -1.00 8.96
CA TYR A 50 -10.25 -1.11 7.55
C TYR A 50 -8.75 -0.94 7.35
N VAL A 51 -8.14 -1.85 6.60
CA VAL A 51 -6.72 -1.79 6.27
C VAL A 51 -6.57 -1.61 4.77
N LEU A 52 -6.02 -0.47 4.35
CA LEU A 52 -5.52 -0.28 2.98
C LEU A 52 -4.08 -0.78 2.92
N ALA A 53 -3.86 -1.91 2.27
CA ALA A 53 -2.56 -2.54 2.13
C ALA A 53 -1.98 -2.33 0.73
N PHE A 54 -0.75 -1.81 0.65
CA PHE A 54 0.01 -1.67 -0.59
C PHE A 54 0.99 -2.84 -0.76
N ALA A 55 1.02 -3.41 -1.96
CA ALA A 55 1.98 -4.45 -2.32
C ALA A 55 3.40 -3.86 -2.45
N GLY A 56 4.40 -4.66 -2.11
CA GLY A 56 5.78 -4.38 -2.50
C GLY A 56 6.09 -4.98 -3.87
N THR A 57 7.27 -4.70 -4.39
CA THR A 57 7.78 -5.32 -5.62
C THR A 57 8.24 -6.76 -5.37
N ASN A 58 8.01 -7.65 -6.35
CA ASN A 58 8.35 -9.08 -6.27
C ASN A 58 9.86 -9.35 -6.23
N ASP A 59 10.69 -8.48 -6.80
CA ASP A 59 12.15 -8.60 -6.80
C ASP A 59 12.81 -7.43 -6.07
N TRP A 60 13.07 -7.63 -4.78
CA TRP A 60 13.72 -6.64 -3.93
C TRP A 60 15.19 -6.34 -4.36
N ARG A 61 15.86 -7.32 -4.98
CA ARG A 61 17.23 -7.18 -5.51
C ARG A 61 17.27 -6.34 -6.78
N ASP A 62 16.27 -6.51 -7.64
CA ASP A 62 16.14 -5.74 -8.87
C ASP A 62 15.70 -4.31 -8.58
N TRP A 63 14.89 -4.09 -7.55
CA TRP A 63 14.55 -2.74 -7.06
C TRP A 63 15.78 -1.88 -6.75
N LEU A 64 16.73 -2.39 -5.97
CA LEU A 64 17.95 -1.64 -5.61
C LEU A 64 18.77 -1.26 -6.85
N SER A 65 18.75 -2.13 -7.86
CA SER A 65 19.51 -1.99 -9.10
C SER A 65 18.82 -1.04 -10.10
N ASN A 66 17.48 -1.05 -10.13
CA ASN A 66 16.66 -0.36 -11.13
C ASN A 66 16.07 0.99 -10.66
N VAL A 67 16.28 1.40 -9.40
CA VAL A 67 15.80 2.68 -8.84
C VAL A 67 16.14 3.89 -9.73
N ARG A 68 17.27 3.86 -10.44
CA ARG A 68 17.68 4.95 -11.35
C ARG A 68 16.84 5.07 -12.63
N GLN A 69 16.17 4.00 -13.06
CA GLN A 69 15.23 4.00 -14.19
C GLN A 69 13.77 4.13 -13.73
N ALA A 70 13.49 3.81 -12.46
CA ALA A 70 12.14 3.72 -11.90
C ALA A 70 11.57 5.05 -11.39
N THR A 71 12.36 6.12 -11.23
CA THR A 71 11.92 7.38 -10.62
C THR A 71 10.61 7.94 -11.20
N GLY A 72 10.41 7.86 -12.52
CA GLY A 72 9.15 8.29 -13.14
C GLY A 72 7.95 7.38 -12.86
N TYR A 73 8.16 6.07 -12.73
CA TYR A 73 7.10 5.10 -12.39
C TYR A 73 6.79 5.12 -10.90
N ASP A 74 7.80 5.32 -10.07
CA ASP A 74 7.68 5.49 -8.63
C ASP A 74 6.77 6.68 -8.33
N ASP A 75 7.01 7.83 -8.95
CA ASP A 75 6.16 9.02 -8.81
C ASP A 75 4.69 8.73 -9.18
N VAL A 76 4.43 7.90 -10.20
CA VAL A 76 3.08 7.47 -10.57
C VAL A 76 2.47 6.60 -9.46
N GLN A 77 3.19 5.60 -8.96
CA GLN A 77 2.70 4.73 -7.88
C GLN A 77 2.46 5.52 -6.57
N TYR A 78 3.30 6.50 -6.23
CA TYR A 78 3.10 7.36 -5.06
C TYR A 78 1.83 8.21 -5.20
N ASN A 79 1.59 8.78 -6.38
CA ASN A 79 0.36 9.53 -6.65
C ASN A 79 -0.88 8.62 -6.58
N GLN A 80 -0.79 7.41 -7.12
CA GLN A 80 -1.86 6.40 -7.04
C GLN A 80 -2.13 5.98 -5.59
N ALA A 81 -1.08 5.78 -4.78
CA ALA A 81 -1.20 5.47 -3.37
C ALA A 81 -1.92 6.57 -2.59
N VAL A 82 -1.57 7.84 -2.84
CA VAL A 82 -2.23 8.99 -2.21
C VAL A 82 -3.70 9.09 -2.64
N ALA A 83 -4.00 8.88 -3.92
CA ALA A 83 -5.39 8.89 -4.41
C ALA A 83 -6.22 7.79 -3.75
N ALA A 84 -5.71 6.55 -3.73
CA ALA A 84 -6.36 5.42 -3.08
C ALA A 84 -6.61 5.68 -1.58
N ALA A 85 -5.62 6.25 -0.88
CA ALA A 85 -5.74 6.57 0.54
C ALA A 85 -6.74 7.70 0.82
N LYS A 86 -6.85 8.71 -0.05
CA LYS A 86 -7.87 9.75 0.08
C LYS A 86 -9.27 9.16 -0.06
N SER A 87 -9.50 8.31 -1.07
CA SER A 87 -10.77 7.62 -1.25
C SER A 87 -11.11 6.73 -0.05
N ALA A 88 -10.13 5.95 0.43
CA ALA A 88 -10.30 5.12 1.62
C ALA A 88 -10.56 5.96 2.88
N LYS A 89 -9.87 7.08 3.07
CA LYS A 89 -10.06 7.96 4.24
C LYS A 89 -11.46 8.60 4.22
N ALA A 90 -11.94 8.99 3.05
CA ALA A 90 -13.30 9.49 2.89
C ALA A 90 -14.36 8.42 3.20
N ALA A 91 -14.11 7.16 2.82
CA ALA A 91 -15.03 6.05 3.06
C ALA A 91 -15.04 5.58 4.52
N PHE A 92 -13.87 5.48 5.16
CA PHE A 92 -13.69 4.75 6.42
C PHE A 92 -13.31 5.64 7.62
N GLY A 93 -12.95 6.90 7.39
CA GLY A 93 -12.62 7.85 8.46
C GLY A 93 -11.45 7.38 9.33
N ASP A 94 -11.62 7.43 10.64
CA ASP A 94 -10.57 7.08 11.62
C ASP A 94 -10.42 5.57 11.85
N ALA A 95 -11.33 4.76 11.29
CA ALA A 95 -11.20 3.30 11.30
C ALA A 95 -10.18 2.79 10.26
N LEU A 96 -9.64 3.68 9.42
CA LEU A 96 -8.65 3.34 8.41
C LEU A 96 -7.24 3.26 9.01
N VAL A 97 -6.56 2.17 8.67
CA VAL A 97 -5.11 1.99 8.84
C VAL A 97 -4.51 1.70 7.47
N ILE A 98 -3.32 2.23 7.23
CA ILE A 98 -2.57 1.99 5.99
C ILE A 98 -1.43 1.03 6.30
N ALA A 99 -1.15 0.07 5.42
CA ALA A 99 -0.07 -0.89 5.61
C ALA A 99 0.69 -1.16 4.32
N GLY A 100 1.94 -1.60 4.45
CA GLY A 100 2.73 -2.01 3.30
C GLY A 100 4.10 -2.55 3.67
N HIS A 101 4.73 -3.26 2.74
CA HIS A 101 6.07 -3.83 2.91
C HIS A 101 7.01 -3.41 1.77
N SER A 102 8.30 -3.19 2.06
CA SER A 102 9.31 -2.76 1.06
C SER A 102 8.88 -1.49 0.32
N LEU A 103 8.75 -1.51 -1.02
CA LEU A 103 8.19 -0.39 -1.80
C LEU A 103 6.80 0.02 -1.30
N GLY A 104 5.93 -0.95 -1.03
CA GLY A 104 4.61 -0.71 -0.47
C GLY A 104 4.66 -0.04 0.89
N GLY A 105 5.76 -0.20 1.65
CA GLY A 105 5.99 0.54 2.89
C GLY A 105 6.25 2.03 2.64
N GLY A 106 6.97 2.37 1.58
CA GLY A 106 7.13 3.76 1.13
C GLY A 106 5.81 4.37 0.69
N LEU A 107 5.05 3.66 -0.16
CA LEU A 107 3.71 4.07 -0.59
C LEU A 107 2.78 4.30 0.61
N ALA A 108 2.78 3.38 1.57
CA ALA A 108 2.00 3.46 2.80
C ALA A 108 2.37 4.70 3.64
N ALA A 109 3.66 4.97 3.82
CA ALA A 109 4.13 6.14 4.56
C ALA A 109 3.71 7.46 3.88
N THR A 110 3.92 7.57 2.57
CA THR A 110 3.53 8.76 1.79
C THR A 110 2.01 8.99 1.83
N ALA A 111 1.23 7.93 1.65
CA ALA A 111 -0.22 7.97 1.70
C ALA A 111 -0.76 8.38 3.08
N ALA A 112 -0.15 7.87 4.16
CA ALA A 112 -0.47 8.25 5.53
C ALA A 112 -0.19 9.73 5.80
N LEU A 113 0.98 10.21 5.40
CA LEU A 113 1.34 11.63 5.54
C LEU A 113 0.36 12.53 4.79
N ALA A 114 -0.06 12.15 3.58
CA ALA A 114 -0.98 12.94 2.76
C ALA A 114 -2.43 12.97 3.29
N THR A 115 -2.82 12.01 4.14
CA THR A 115 -4.20 11.84 4.60
C THR A 115 -4.38 12.00 6.12
N GLY A 116 -3.29 12.13 6.87
CA GLY A 116 -3.32 12.13 8.34
C GLY A 116 -3.77 10.78 8.92
N THR A 117 -3.49 9.68 8.22
CA THR A 117 -3.91 8.33 8.60
C THR A 117 -2.75 7.57 9.25
N VAL A 118 -3.04 6.65 10.17
CA VAL A 118 -2.03 5.78 10.77
C VAL A 118 -1.49 4.81 9.71
N ALA A 119 -0.15 4.68 9.62
CA ALA A 119 0.49 3.66 8.80
C ALA A 119 1.31 2.67 9.62
N VAL A 120 1.27 1.40 9.23
CA VAL A 120 2.14 0.32 9.70
C VAL A 120 2.98 -0.18 8.52
N THR A 121 4.26 0.15 8.53
CA THR A 121 5.18 -0.23 7.45
C THR A 121 6.13 -1.31 7.92
N PHE A 122 6.41 -2.28 7.05
CA PHE A 122 7.34 -3.37 7.33
C PHE A 122 8.52 -3.29 6.37
N ASN A 123 9.74 -3.19 6.91
CA ASN A 123 10.97 -3.16 6.11
C ASN A 123 10.93 -2.13 4.96
N ALA A 124 10.52 -0.90 5.24
CA ALA A 124 10.60 0.19 4.26
C ALA A 124 12.08 0.35 3.88
N ALA A 125 12.42 0.10 2.61
CA ALA A 125 13.80 -0.02 2.13
C ALA A 125 14.68 1.25 2.32
N GLY A 126 14.13 2.33 2.88
CA GLY A 126 14.84 3.57 3.20
C GLY A 126 15.34 3.72 4.64
N VAL A 127 15.02 2.82 5.60
CA VAL A 127 15.40 3.03 7.03
C VAL A 127 16.41 1.99 7.56
N SER A 128 16.70 0.94 6.81
CA SER A 128 17.65 -0.11 7.27
C SER A 128 19.10 0.21 6.95
N ASP A 129 19.48 0.39 5.67
CA ASP A 129 20.91 0.21 5.35
C ASP A 129 21.75 1.49 5.37
N TYR A 130 21.15 2.67 5.12
CA TYR A 130 21.89 3.94 5.17
C TYR A 130 21.93 4.59 6.57
N THR A 131 21.06 4.17 7.49
CA THR A 131 21.01 4.71 8.86
C THR A 131 21.85 3.89 9.84
N LEU A 132 21.97 2.57 9.64
CA LEU A 132 22.77 1.70 10.52
C LEU A 132 24.29 1.88 10.36
N ASN A 133 24.77 2.36 9.21
CA ASN A 133 26.21 2.63 8.99
C ASN A 133 26.66 4.04 9.40
N ARG A 134 25.80 4.87 9.99
CA ARG A 134 26.18 6.22 10.50
C ARG A 134 26.04 6.35 12.02
N LEU A 135 25.80 5.25 12.70
CA LEU A 135 25.86 5.10 14.16
C LEU A 135 26.92 4.07 14.60
N GLY A 136 27.86 3.75 13.70
CA GLY A 136 29.11 3.07 14.01
C GLY A 136 30.28 4.01 13.75
#